data_AF-A0A959LSF2-F1
#
_entry.id   AF-A0A959LSF2-F1
#
_cell.length_a   1.000
_cell.length_b   1.000
_cell.length_c   1.000
_cell.angle_alpha   90.00
_cell.angle_beta   90.00
_cell.angle_gamma   90.00
#
_symmetry.space_group_name_H-M   'P 1'
#
loop_
_entity.id
_entity.type
_entity.pdbx_description
1 polymer ?
#
loop_
_entity_poly.entity_id
_entity_poly.type
_entity_poly.pdbx_seq_one_letter_code
_entity_poly.pdbx_strand_id
1 'polypeptide(L)'
;MPIKRSEQIKPLSIEHHTGLLFCWKIRTGIRNNIELERIKRYVNHFMKYHLSPHFLEEEKVLFNRLKHELCDKAIDEHLEIKKMIANINEVENNSYDVYNKLADTIDDHIRFEERILFPLLESNLKQDVLVEIGKKLAENEQLKEIAWMVSHRLRKPVATILGLSQLLNKSAINDEESLELIDNLIHEVEGLDSIIKEVDKKTHVLGDLDIDG
;
A
#
# COMPACT_ATOMS: atom_id res chain seq x y z
N MET A 1 -6.75 -23.40 10.88
CA MET A 1 -7.53 -23.46 9.62
C MET A 1 -7.74 -22.03 9.13
N PRO A 2 -7.69 -21.76 7.82
CA PRO A 2 -8.17 -20.49 7.30
C PRO A 2 -9.64 -20.30 7.72
N ILE A 3 -9.95 -19.17 8.35
CA ILE A 3 -11.32 -18.85 8.72
C ILE A 3 -12.05 -18.47 7.43
N LYS A 4 -13.16 -19.15 7.14
CA LYS A 4 -13.96 -18.87 5.95
C LYS A 4 -14.75 -17.59 6.20
N ARG A 5 -14.45 -16.53 5.44
CA ARG A 5 -15.14 -15.23 5.48
C ARG A 5 -16.32 -15.20 4.53
N SER A 6 -17.24 -14.27 4.77
CA SER A 6 -18.20 -13.86 3.73
C SER A 6 -17.45 -13.33 2.51
N GLU A 7 -17.99 -13.57 1.31
CA GLU A 7 -17.36 -13.09 0.08
C GLU A 7 -17.23 -11.57 0.04
N GLN A 8 -18.05 -10.86 0.82
CA GLN A 8 -18.08 -9.40 0.89
C GLN A 8 -16.85 -8.80 1.59
N ILE A 9 -16.39 -9.40 2.70
CA ILE A 9 -15.25 -8.86 3.51
C ILE A 9 -13.94 -9.59 3.18
N LYS A 10 -14.01 -10.71 2.46
CA LYS A 10 -12.87 -11.52 2.03
C LYS A 10 -11.69 -10.76 1.41
N PRO A 11 -11.87 -9.67 0.61
CA PRO A 11 -10.74 -8.90 0.10
C PRO A 11 -9.79 -8.42 1.21
N LEU A 12 -10.33 -7.91 2.33
CA LEU A 12 -9.54 -7.46 3.48
C LEU A 12 -8.77 -8.62 4.12
N SER A 13 -9.44 -9.76 4.32
CA SER A 13 -8.80 -10.97 4.86
C SER A 13 -7.72 -11.58 3.95
N ILE A 14 -7.76 -11.33 2.63
CA ILE A 14 -6.67 -11.73 1.72
C ILE A 14 -5.45 -10.85 1.99
N GLU A 15 -5.63 -9.54 2.20
CA GLU A 15 -4.54 -8.61 2.51
C GLU A 15 -3.87 -8.96 3.87
N HIS A 16 -4.63 -9.48 4.84
CA HIS A 16 -4.08 -10.01 6.11
C HIS A 16 -3.04 -11.12 5.93
N HIS A 17 -3.14 -11.95 4.88
CA HIS A 17 -2.10 -12.94 4.59
C HIS A 17 -0.75 -12.26 4.32
N THR A 18 -0.78 -11.14 3.59
CA THR A 18 0.39 -10.34 3.29
C THR A 18 0.96 -9.68 4.56
N GLY A 19 0.10 -9.22 5.47
CA GLY A 19 0.50 -8.71 6.80
C GLY A 19 1.19 -9.77 7.68
N LEU A 20 0.68 -11.00 7.69
CA LEU A 20 1.33 -12.11 8.42
C LEU A 20 2.67 -12.50 7.79
N LEU A 21 2.77 -12.50 6.45
CA LEU A 21 4.03 -12.75 5.75
C LEU A 21 5.06 -11.66 6.06
N PHE A 22 4.63 -10.41 6.20
CA PHE A 22 5.46 -9.29 6.63
C PHE A 22 6.05 -9.54 8.03
N CYS A 23 5.21 -9.93 9.00
CA CYS A 23 5.66 -10.29 10.36
C CYS A 23 6.69 -11.44 10.32
N TRP A 24 6.44 -12.48 9.52
CA TRP A 24 7.39 -13.58 9.32
C TRP A 24 8.71 -13.11 8.67
N LYS A 25 8.67 -12.19 7.70
CA LYS A 25 9.87 -11.65 7.04
C LYS A 25 10.74 -10.84 8.00
N ILE A 26 10.13 -10.03 8.87
CA ILE A 26 10.85 -9.32 9.94
C ILE A 26 11.57 -10.33 10.84
N ARG A 27 10.83 -11.29 11.41
CA ARG A 27 11.39 -12.34 12.29
C ARG A 27 12.49 -13.15 11.59
N THR A 28 12.37 -13.37 10.28
CA THR A 28 13.39 -14.05 9.47
C THR A 28 14.64 -13.20 9.26
N GLY A 29 14.48 -11.90 9.00
CA GLY A 29 15.61 -10.96 8.93
C GLY A 29 16.39 -10.93 10.24
N ILE A 30 15.69 -10.87 11.38
CA ILE A 30 16.28 -10.90 12.71
C ILE A 30 17.07 -12.20 12.95
N ARG A 31 16.47 -13.37 12.70
CA ARG A 31 17.14 -14.68 12.86
C ARG A 31 18.40 -14.83 12.01
N ASN A 32 18.41 -14.19 10.84
CA ASN A 32 19.54 -14.22 9.92
C ASN A 32 20.54 -13.07 10.15
N ASN A 33 20.42 -12.33 11.27
CA ASN A 33 21.26 -11.19 11.62
C ASN A 33 21.36 -10.14 10.51
N ILE A 34 20.25 -9.84 9.84
CA ILE A 34 20.20 -8.80 8.81
C ILE A 34 20.29 -7.42 9.46
N GLU A 35 21.14 -6.55 8.90
CA GLU A 35 21.26 -5.14 9.28
C GLU A 35 19.92 -4.46 9.50
N LEU A 36 19.75 -3.82 10.67
CA LEU A 36 18.51 -3.16 11.08
C LEU A 36 18.04 -2.12 10.06
N GLU A 37 18.97 -1.38 9.47
CA GLU A 37 18.67 -0.38 8.45
C GLU A 37 18.03 -0.99 7.20
N ARG A 38 18.37 -2.24 6.85
CA ARG A 38 17.70 -2.97 5.76
C ARG A 38 16.30 -3.40 6.16
N ILE A 39 16.09 -3.82 7.41
CA ILE A 39 14.76 -4.16 7.93
C ILE A 39 13.89 -2.90 8.01
N LYS A 40 14.43 -1.76 8.47
CA LYS A 40 13.78 -0.45 8.51
C LYS A 40 13.25 -0.03 7.15
N ARG A 41 14.08 -0.09 6.09
CA ARG A 41 13.62 0.21 4.71
C ARG A 41 12.48 -0.70 4.27
N TYR A 42 12.53 -1.98 4.64
CA TYR A 42 11.45 -2.92 4.34
C TYR A 42 10.16 -2.58 5.10
N VAL A 43 10.26 -2.25 6.40
CA VAL A 43 9.14 -1.80 7.23
C VAL A 43 8.50 -0.54 6.64
N ASN A 44 9.29 0.47 6.31
CA ASN A 44 8.78 1.73 5.74
C ASN A 44 8.10 1.52 4.39
N HIS A 45 8.69 0.68 3.53
CA HIS A 45 8.07 0.31 2.27
C HIS A 45 6.73 -0.39 2.51
N PHE A 46 6.69 -1.36 3.42
CA PHE A 46 5.46 -2.11 3.70
C PHE A 46 4.37 -1.24 4.35
N MET A 47 4.77 -0.36 5.26
CA MET A 47 3.87 0.60 5.90
C MET A 47 3.19 1.49 4.86
N LYS A 48 3.99 2.04 3.93
CA LYS A 48 3.50 2.95 2.89
C LYS A 48 2.56 2.28 1.90
N TYR A 49 2.91 1.08 1.41
CA TYR A 49 2.22 0.48 0.27
C TYR A 49 1.22 -0.62 0.64
N HIS A 50 1.23 -1.10 1.88
CA HIS A 50 0.34 -2.18 2.32
C HIS A 50 -0.46 -1.81 3.57
N LEU A 51 0.19 -1.52 4.71
CA LEU A 51 -0.54 -1.31 5.97
C LEU A 51 -1.40 -0.03 5.96
N SER A 52 -0.85 1.12 5.57
CA SER A 52 -1.61 2.38 5.62
C SER A 52 -2.85 2.36 4.72
N PRO A 53 -2.75 1.91 3.44
CA PRO A 53 -3.93 1.78 2.59
C PRO A 53 -4.95 0.76 3.13
N HIS A 54 -4.47 -0.34 3.71
CA HIS A 54 -5.32 -1.38 4.29
C HIS A 54 -6.12 -0.86 5.48
N PHE A 55 -5.45 -0.29 6.49
CA PHE A 55 -6.09 0.31 7.67
C PHE A 55 -7.13 1.35 7.27
N LEU A 56 -6.80 2.21 6.31
CA LEU A 56 -7.73 3.23 5.85
C LEU A 56 -8.99 2.63 5.21
N GLU A 57 -8.82 1.57 4.43
CA GLU A 57 -9.93 0.87 3.79
C GLU A 57 -10.84 0.21 4.83
N GLU A 58 -10.26 -0.44 5.84
CA GLU A 58 -11.01 -1.00 6.97
C GLU A 58 -11.79 0.06 7.73
N GLU A 59 -11.13 1.14 8.12
CA GLU A 59 -11.72 2.26 8.86
C GLU A 59 -12.87 2.92 8.09
N LYS A 60 -12.67 3.21 6.80
CA LYS A 60 -13.63 3.97 5.97
C LYS A 60 -14.71 3.12 5.33
N VAL A 61 -14.49 1.83 5.12
CA VAL A 61 -15.45 0.97 4.41
C VAL A 61 -16.20 0.05 5.38
N LEU A 62 -15.51 -0.47 6.40
CA LEU A 62 -16.01 -1.52 7.28
C LEU A 62 -16.29 -1.03 8.72
N PHE A 63 -15.31 -0.47 9.43
CA PHE A 63 -15.44 -0.15 10.86
C PHE A 63 -16.43 0.98 11.13
N ASN A 64 -16.59 1.91 10.20
CA ASN A 64 -17.60 2.99 10.31
C ASN A 64 -19.06 2.53 10.16
N ARG A 65 -19.31 1.24 9.87
CA ARG A 65 -20.67 0.71 9.64
C ARG A 65 -21.38 0.28 10.92
N LEU A 66 -20.63 0.08 12.00
CA LEU A 66 -21.16 -0.27 13.31
C LEU A 66 -20.41 0.49 14.39
N LYS A 67 -21.12 1.28 15.19
CA LYS A 67 -20.54 1.88 16.40
C LYS A 67 -20.37 0.79 17.45
N HIS A 68 -19.13 0.39 17.71
CA HIS A 68 -18.79 -0.66 18.65
C HIS A 68 -17.38 -0.45 19.23
N GLU A 69 -17.19 -0.73 20.52
CA GLU A 69 -15.91 -0.55 21.21
C GLU A 69 -14.75 -1.34 20.56
N LEU A 70 -15.06 -2.45 19.89
CA LEU A 70 -14.06 -3.24 19.17
C LEU A 70 -13.60 -2.59 17.85
N CYS A 71 -14.44 -1.77 17.22
CA CYS A 71 -14.04 -0.95 16.09
C CYS A 71 -13.08 0.15 16.57
N ASP A 72 -13.42 0.81 17.68
CA ASP A 72 -12.56 1.84 18.29
C ASP A 72 -11.21 1.24 18.71
N LYS A 73 -11.22 0.03 19.29
CA LYS A 73 -10.01 -0.73 19.62
C LYS A 73 -9.13 -1.01 18.39
N ALA A 74 -9.71 -1.39 17.25
CA ALA A 74 -8.94 -1.65 16.03
C ALA A 74 -8.25 -0.37 15.53
N ILE A 75 -8.98 0.75 15.54
CA ILE A 75 -8.45 2.07 15.17
C ILE A 75 -7.31 2.49 16.11
N ASP A 76 -7.47 2.29 17.42
CA ASP A 76 -6.41 2.58 18.39
C ASP A 76 -5.16 1.70 18.16
N GLU A 77 -5.35 0.42 17.81
CA GLU A 77 -4.26 -0.48 17.43
C GLU A 77 -3.55 -0.02 16.14
N HIS A 78 -4.27 0.48 15.13
CA HIS A 78 -3.68 1.08 13.93
C HIS A 78 -2.80 2.28 14.26
N LEU A 79 -3.30 3.18 15.13
CA LEU A 79 -2.56 4.35 15.59
C LEU A 79 -1.30 3.94 16.37
N GLU A 80 -1.38 2.91 17.20
CA GLU A 80 -0.21 2.41 17.92
C GLU A 80 0.83 1.82 16.96
N ILE A 81 0.43 1.02 15.98
CA ILE A 81 1.33 0.48 14.95
C ILE A 81 2.02 1.61 14.17
N LYS A 82 1.27 2.65 13.78
CA LYS A 82 1.82 3.86 13.14
C LYS A 82 2.89 4.53 14.02
N LYS A 83 2.60 4.74 15.31
CA LYS A 83 3.55 5.33 16.28
C LYS A 83 4.79 4.47 16.48
N MET A 84 4.66 3.16 16.57
CA MET A 84 5.80 2.25 16.68
C MET A 84 6.74 2.38 15.47
N ILE A 85 6.20 2.49 14.26
CA ILE A 85 6.99 2.65 13.04
C ILE A 85 7.62 4.05 12.97
N ALA A 86 6.92 5.10 13.39
CA ALA A 86 7.48 6.45 13.51
C ALA A 86 8.67 6.47 14.49
N ASN A 87 8.54 5.83 15.66
CA ASN A 87 9.62 5.72 16.64
C ASN A 87 10.84 4.95 16.08
N ILE A 88 10.63 3.86 15.33
CA ILE A 88 11.71 3.16 14.61
C ILE A 88 12.44 4.11 13.64
N ASN A 89 11.72 5.08 13.08
CA ASN A 89 12.30 6.04 12.15
C ASN A 89 13.16 7.11 12.83
N GLU A 90 12.78 7.54 14.03
CA GLU A 90 13.48 8.58 14.79
C GLU A 90 14.71 8.07 15.56
N VAL A 91 14.67 6.84 16.07
CA VAL A 91 15.76 6.29 16.89
C VAL A 91 16.87 5.69 16.02
N GLU A 92 18.11 6.18 16.17
CA GLU A 92 19.27 5.67 15.41
C GLU A 92 19.72 4.28 15.87
N ASN A 93 19.67 3.99 17.18
CA ASN A 93 20.15 2.74 17.79
C ASN A 93 19.00 1.80 18.17
N ASN A 94 18.18 1.42 17.18
CA ASN A 94 17.15 0.40 17.40
C ASN A 94 17.77 -0.96 17.77
N SER A 95 16.97 -1.83 18.37
CA SER A 95 17.32 -3.24 18.61
C SER A 95 16.36 -4.15 17.87
N TYR A 96 16.73 -5.43 17.70
CA TYR A 96 15.83 -6.44 17.15
C TYR A 96 14.53 -6.59 17.96
N ASP A 97 14.55 -6.28 19.26
CA ASP A 97 13.37 -6.39 20.12
C ASP A 97 12.25 -5.43 19.70
N VAL A 98 12.60 -4.22 19.23
CA VAL A 98 11.63 -3.24 18.73
C VAL A 98 10.90 -3.78 17.48
N TYR A 99 11.64 -4.40 16.56
CA TYR A 99 11.07 -4.99 15.36
C TYR A 99 10.26 -6.27 15.63
N ASN A 100 10.72 -7.11 16.58
CA ASN A 100 9.94 -8.26 17.04
C ASN A 100 8.63 -7.79 17.67
N LYS A 101 8.68 -6.76 18.52
CA LYS A 101 7.49 -6.21 19.15
C LYS A 101 6.50 -5.66 18.12
N LEU A 102 6.98 -4.96 17.08
CA LEU A 102 6.14 -4.52 15.96
C LEU A 102 5.47 -5.71 15.26
N ALA A 103 6.24 -6.75 14.94
CA ALA A 103 5.72 -7.95 14.29
C ALA A 103 4.69 -8.69 15.17
N ASP A 104 4.89 -8.73 16.48
CA ASP A 104 3.94 -9.32 17.42
C ASP A 104 2.65 -8.50 17.51
N THR A 105 2.75 -7.17 17.62
CA THR A 105 1.58 -6.27 17.64
C THR A 105 0.72 -6.43 16.39
N ILE A 106 1.33 -6.47 15.20
CA ILE A 106 0.58 -6.64 13.94
C ILE A 106 -0.02 -8.05 13.82
N ASP A 107 0.70 -9.10 14.22
CA ASP A 107 0.20 -10.49 14.20
C ASP A 107 -1.01 -10.65 15.13
N ASP A 108 -0.94 -10.07 16.34
CA ASP A 108 -2.02 -10.10 17.32
C ASP A 108 -3.23 -9.28 16.87
N HIS A 109 -3.00 -8.12 16.28
CA HIS A 109 -4.04 -7.27 15.69
C HIS A 109 -4.81 -8.00 14.57
N ILE A 110 -4.11 -8.55 13.57
CA ILE A 110 -4.72 -9.34 12.49
C ILE A 110 -5.53 -10.52 13.05
N ARG A 111 -5.02 -11.19 14.09
CA ARG A 111 -5.75 -12.29 14.74
C ARG A 111 -7.00 -11.80 15.46
N PHE A 112 -6.93 -10.65 16.12
CA PHE A 112 -8.08 -10.03 16.78
C PHE A 112 -9.17 -9.72 15.76
N GLU A 113 -8.81 -9.11 14.65
CA GLU A 113 -9.78 -8.73 13.61
C GLU A 113 -10.44 -9.96 13.01
N GLU A 114 -9.63 -10.91 12.57
CA GLU A 114 -10.14 -12.14 11.99
C GLU A 114 -10.99 -12.93 13.00
N ARG A 115 -10.55 -13.10 14.24
CA ARG A 115 -11.24 -14.04 15.15
C ARG A 115 -12.39 -13.42 15.91
N ILE A 116 -12.41 -12.09 16.04
CA ILE A 116 -13.33 -11.40 16.94
C ILE A 116 -14.09 -10.30 16.20
N LEU A 117 -13.40 -9.32 15.60
CA LEU A 117 -14.08 -8.15 15.03
C LEU A 117 -14.88 -8.48 13.76
N PHE A 118 -14.28 -9.15 12.78
CA PHE A 118 -14.96 -9.45 11.52
C PHE A 118 -16.18 -10.36 11.72
N PRO A 119 -16.13 -11.45 12.52
CA PRO A 119 -17.32 -12.22 12.85
C PRO A 119 -18.42 -11.41 13.57
N LEU A 120 -18.03 -10.50 14.46
CA LEU A 120 -18.98 -9.60 15.12
C LEU A 120 -19.67 -8.71 14.08
N LEU A 121 -18.92 -8.08 13.19
CA LEU A 121 -19.46 -7.22 12.13
C LEU A 121 -20.37 -8.02 11.19
N GLU A 122 -19.94 -9.19 10.73
CA GLU A 122 -20.75 -10.06 9.85
C GLU A 122 -22.07 -10.47 10.51
N SER A 123 -22.10 -10.69 11.83
CA SER A 123 -23.31 -11.10 12.55
C SER A 123 -24.25 -9.95 12.91
N ASN A 124 -23.76 -8.70 12.96
CA ASN A 124 -24.54 -7.53 13.36
C ASN A 124 -24.93 -6.62 12.19
N LEU A 125 -24.22 -6.69 11.07
CA LEU A 125 -24.54 -5.92 9.87
C LEU A 125 -25.63 -6.62 9.05
N LYS A 126 -26.55 -5.81 8.52
CA LYS A 126 -27.58 -6.31 7.61
C LYS A 126 -26.97 -6.72 6.27
N GLN A 127 -27.62 -7.66 5.59
CA GLN A 127 -27.13 -8.22 4.33
C GLN A 127 -26.97 -7.18 3.22
N ASP A 128 -27.85 -6.18 3.14
CA ASP A 128 -27.75 -5.07 2.19
C ASP A 128 -26.52 -4.21 2.43
N VAL A 129 -26.19 -3.94 3.71
CA VAL A 129 -24.96 -3.22 4.09
C VAL A 129 -23.72 -4.02 3.74
N LEU A 130 -23.70 -5.34 4.00
CA LEU A 130 -22.59 -6.21 3.61
C LEU A 130 -22.36 -6.22 2.10
N VAL A 131 -23.43 -6.23 1.29
CA VAL A 131 -23.33 -6.13 -0.17
C VAL A 131 -22.74 -4.78 -0.61
N GLU A 132 -23.14 -3.67 0.03
CA GLU A 132 -22.56 -2.35 -0.24
C GLU A 132 -21.05 -2.31 0.08
N ILE A 133 -20.64 -2.91 1.21
CA ILE A 133 -19.23 -3.05 1.61
C ILE A 133 -18.46 -3.82 0.54
N GLY A 134 -18.94 -5.02 0.16
CA GLY A 134 -18.27 -5.84 -0.85
C GLY A 134 -18.13 -5.13 -2.20
N LYS A 135 -19.15 -4.36 -2.61
CA LYS A 135 -19.09 -3.55 -3.83
C LYS A 135 -18.00 -2.48 -3.74
N LYS A 136 -17.94 -1.74 -2.63
CA LYS A 136 -16.91 -0.70 -2.40
C LYS A 136 -15.50 -1.29 -2.39
N LEU A 137 -15.30 -2.43 -1.73
CA LEU A 137 -14.01 -3.12 -1.71
C LEU A 137 -13.59 -3.57 -3.12
N ALA A 138 -14.53 -4.11 -3.91
CA ALA A 138 -14.25 -4.49 -5.30
C ALA A 138 -13.93 -3.28 -6.20
N GLU A 139 -14.63 -2.15 -6.03
CA GLU A 139 -14.32 -0.90 -6.73
C GLU A 139 -12.92 -0.38 -6.38
N ASN A 140 -12.55 -0.42 -5.09
CA ASN A 140 -11.21 -0.05 -4.64
C ASN A 140 -10.12 -0.97 -5.20
N GLU A 141 -10.37 -2.29 -5.25
CA GLU A 141 -9.44 -3.26 -5.86
C GLU A 141 -9.23 -2.97 -7.35
N GLN A 142 -10.30 -2.68 -8.10
CA GLN A 142 -10.20 -2.27 -9.50
C GLN A 142 -9.41 -0.97 -9.68
N LEU A 143 -9.61 0.02 -8.80
CA LEU A 143 -8.83 1.26 -8.83
C LEU A 143 -7.35 0.99 -8.52
N LYS A 144 -7.03 0.11 -7.55
CA LYS A 144 -5.66 -0.35 -7.24
C LYS A 144 -5.03 -1.03 -8.47
N GLU A 145 -5.77 -1.89 -9.19
CA GLU A 145 -5.30 -2.54 -10.41
C GLU A 145 -5.02 -1.55 -11.55
N ILE A 146 -5.92 -0.60 -11.79
CA ILE A 146 -5.74 0.45 -12.81
C ILE A 146 -4.53 1.31 -12.48
N ALA A 147 -4.41 1.75 -11.22
CA ALA A 147 -3.26 2.49 -10.73
C ALA A 147 -1.96 1.70 -10.96
N TRP A 148 -1.95 0.42 -10.62
CA TRP A 148 -0.80 -0.45 -10.85
C TRP A 148 -0.45 -0.56 -12.34
N MET A 149 -1.44 -0.74 -13.22
CA MET A 149 -1.21 -0.80 -14.66
C MET A 149 -0.59 0.50 -15.20
N VAL A 150 -1.10 1.65 -14.78
CA VAL A 150 -0.57 2.95 -15.19
C VAL A 150 0.86 3.12 -14.67
N SER A 151 1.10 2.90 -13.38
CA SER A 151 2.42 3.13 -12.77
C SER A 151 3.49 2.11 -13.17
N HIS A 152 3.15 0.85 -13.44
CA HIS A 152 4.13 -0.19 -13.74
C HIS A 152 4.16 -0.59 -15.21
N ARG A 153 3.02 -0.76 -15.87
CA ARG A 153 2.99 -1.22 -17.28
C ARG A 153 3.32 -0.09 -18.25
N LEU A 154 2.92 1.17 -17.99
CA LEU A 154 3.27 2.30 -18.85
C LEU A 154 4.66 2.87 -18.56
N ARG A 155 5.13 2.79 -17.31
CA ARG A 155 6.47 3.29 -16.94
C ARG A 155 7.60 2.62 -17.72
N LYS A 156 7.52 1.30 -17.95
CA LYS A 156 8.54 0.55 -18.71
C LYS A 156 8.72 1.05 -20.15
N PRO A 157 7.67 1.09 -21.01
CA PRO A 157 7.82 1.62 -22.36
C PRO A 157 8.20 3.11 -22.38
N VAL A 158 7.64 3.94 -21.50
CA VAL A 158 8.01 5.38 -21.42
C VAL A 158 9.48 5.56 -21.08
N ALA A 159 10.00 4.88 -20.05
CA ALA A 159 11.43 4.93 -19.70
C ALA A 159 12.33 4.42 -20.84
N THR A 160 11.87 3.43 -21.60
CA THR A 160 12.59 2.93 -22.77
C THR A 160 12.65 3.99 -23.87
N ILE A 161 11.53 4.65 -24.18
CA ILE A 161 11.47 5.71 -25.20
C ILE A 161 12.34 6.90 -24.78
N LEU A 162 12.29 7.33 -23.52
CA LEU A 162 13.16 8.39 -23.00
C LEU A 162 14.64 8.04 -23.10
N GLY A 163 15.02 6.80 -22.74
CA GLY A 163 16.40 6.35 -22.87
C GLY A 163 16.87 6.32 -24.33
N LEU A 164 16.03 5.83 -25.24
CA LEU A 164 16.33 5.80 -26.67
C LEU A 164 16.39 7.21 -27.27
N SER A 165 15.51 8.12 -26.85
CA SER A 165 15.48 9.48 -27.37
C SER A 165 16.72 10.29 -26.98
N GLN A 166 17.27 10.05 -25.79
CA GLN A 166 18.55 10.61 -25.37
C GLN A 166 19.75 10.11 -26.19
N LEU A 167 19.64 8.95 -26.84
CA LEU A 167 20.67 8.37 -27.70
C LEU A 167 20.53 8.78 -29.17
N LEU A 168 19.48 9.52 -29.54
CA LEU A 168 19.30 9.98 -30.91
C LEU A 168 20.39 10.99 -31.28
N ASN A 169 21.12 10.69 -32.36
CA ASN A 169 22.08 11.61 -32.92
C ASN A 169 21.36 12.70 -33.74
N LYS A 170 20.85 13.73 -33.07
CA LYS A 170 20.18 14.87 -33.73
C LYS A 170 21.04 15.56 -34.77
N SER A 171 22.37 15.57 -34.60
CA SER A 171 23.29 16.21 -35.55
C SER A 171 23.40 15.48 -36.91
N ALA A 172 22.91 14.24 -37.01
CA ALA A 172 22.84 13.50 -38.27
C ALA A 172 21.54 13.77 -39.06
N ILE A 173 20.63 14.59 -38.53
CA ILE A 173 19.34 14.94 -39.13
C ILE A 173 19.48 16.30 -39.79
N ASN A 174 19.23 16.35 -41.10
CA ASN A 174 19.58 17.50 -41.94
C ASN A 174 18.38 18.38 -42.30
N ASP A 175 17.15 17.96 -41.99
CA ASP A 175 15.94 18.74 -42.21
C ASP A 175 15.34 19.21 -40.88
N GLU A 176 14.95 20.48 -40.86
CA GLU A 176 14.42 21.19 -39.68
C GLU A 176 13.07 20.60 -39.22
N GLU A 177 12.25 20.14 -40.17
CA GLU A 177 10.95 19.51 -39.88
C GLU A 177 11.11 18.21 -39.07
N SER A 178 12.03 17.33 -39.43
CA SER A 178 12.30 16.10 -38.66
C SER A 178 12.90 16.38 -37.28
N LEU A 179 13.73 17.42 -37.14
CA LEU A 179 14.26 17.85 -35.84
C LEU A 179 13.12 18.33 -34.93
N GLU A 180 12.23 19.17 -35.45
CA GLU A 180 11.05 19.66 -34.72
C GLU A 180 10.12 18.51 -34.31
N LEU A 181 9.86 17.55 -35.20
CA LEU A 181 9.05 16.36 -34.90
C LEU A 181 9.65 15.52 -33.76
N ILE A 182 10.98 15.34 -33.73
CA ILE A 182 11.66 14.59 -32.67
C ILE A 182 11.61 15.34 -31.34
N ASP A 183 11.80 16.66 -31.35
CA ASP A 183 11.72 17.47 -30.15
C ASP A 183 10.31 17.44 -29.55
N ASN A 184 9.29 17.54 -30.40
CA ASN A 184 7.89 17.39 -29.99
C ASN A 184 7.61 15.99 -29.43
N LEU A 185 8.12 14.93 -30.07
CA LEU A 185 7.98 13.55 -29.57
C LEU A 185 8.62 13.39 -28.17
N ILE A 186 9.83 13.94 -27.98
CA ILE A 186 10.52 13.89 -26.69
C ILE A 186 9.70 14.61 -25.63
N HIS A 187 9.21 15.81 -25.93
CA HIS A 187 8.39 16.60 -25.03
C HIS A 187 7.13 15.85 -24.58
N GLU A 188 6.41 15.22 -25.52
CA GLU A 188 5.22 14.43 -25.20
C GLU A 188 5.52 13.23 -24.30
N VAL A 189 6.65 12.54 -24.54
CA VAL A 189 7.06 11.38 -23.73
C VAL A 189 7.48 11.82 -22.31
N GLU A 190 8.15 12.96 -22.18
CA GLU A 190 8.44 13.58 -20.86
C GLU A 190 7.14 13.98 -20.14
N GLY A 191 6.16 14.52 -20.86
CA GLY A 191 4.82 14.79 -20.36
C GLY A 191 4.13 13.54 -19.83
N LEU A 192 4.19 12.42 -20.56
CA LEU A 192 3.67 11.13 -20.11
C LEU A 192 4.35 10.63 -18.82
N ASP A 193 5.68 10.74 -18.70
CA ASP A 193 6.38 10.37 -17.47
C ASP A 193 5.95 11.22 -16.27
N SER A 194 5.73 12.52 -16.48
CA SER A 194 5.19 13.42 -15.45
C SER A 194 3.77 13.01 -15.01
N ILE A 195 2.88 12.70 -15.96
CA ILE A 195 1.52 12.22 -15.66
C ILE A 195 1.58 10.90 -14.90
N ILE A 196 2.44 9.96 -15.29
CA ILE A 196 2.62 8.69 -14.57
C ILE A 196 3.05 8.94 -13.12
N LYS A 197 4.01 9.85 -12.89
CA LYS A 197 4.44 10.26 -11.55
C LYS A 197 3.32 10.93 -10.76
N GLU A 198 2.46 11.72 -11.41
CA GLU A 198 1.30 12.35 -10.76
C GLU A 198 0.24 11.32 -10.36
N VAL A 199 -0.07 10.35 -11.24
CA VAL A 199 -1.00 9.25 -10.93
C VAL A 199 -0.45 8.41 -9.77
N ASP A 200 0.85 8.09 -9.78
CA ASP A 200 1.51 7.40 -8.67
C ASP A 200 1.33 8.20 -7.37
N LYS A 201 1.59 9.51 -7.39
CA LYS A 201 1.35 10.38 -6.22
C LYS A 201 -0.11 10.36 -5.78
N LYS A 202 -1.09 10.54 -6.66
CA LYS A 202 -2.51 10.61 -6.28
C LYS A 202 -3.07 9.28 -5.77
N THR A 203 -2.63 8.18 -6.36
CA THR A 203 -3.00 6.84 -5.91
C THR A 203 -2.27 6.45 -4.62
N HIS A 204 -1.17 7.13 -4.29
CA HIS A 204 -0.49 7.04 -3.00
C HIS A 204 -0.96 8.05 -1.93
N VAL A 205 -1.46 9.23 -2.29
CA VAL A 205 -1.95 10.29 -1.37
C VAL A 205 -3.20 9.85 -0.59
N LEU A 206 -3.90 8.82 -1.06
CA LEU A 206 -4.92 8.16 -0.24
C LEU A 206 -4.31 7.53 1.03
N GLY A 207 -3.02 7.17 1.08
CA GLY A 207 -2.35 6.66 2.28
C GLY A 207 -1.50 7.68 3.06
N ASP A 208 -1.10 8.80 2.44
CA ASP A 208 -0.21 9.81 3.07
C ASP A 208 -0.98 10.94 3.80
N LEU A 209 -2.32 11.00 3.72
CA LEU A 209 -3.12 12.08 4.36
C LEU A 209 -3.38 11.91 5.87
N ASP A 210 -2.97 10.78 6.48
CA ASP A 210 -3.17 10.52 7.93
C ASP A 210 -1.84 10.25 8.68
N ILE A 211 -0.72 10.80 8.19
CA ILE A 211 0.59 10.73 8.88
C ILE A 211 0.84 11.97 9.77
N ASP A 212 0.06 13.05 9.59
CA ASP A 212 0.19 14.30 10.36
C ASP A 212 -1.03 14.60 11.26
N GLY A 213 -1.70 13.57 11.77
CA GLY A 213 -2.82 13.68 12.72
C GLY A 213 -2.58 12.92 14.03
#